data_AF-A0A7J8XVJ4-F1
#
_entry.id   AF-A0A7J8XVJ4-F1
#
_cell.length_a   1.000
_cell.length_b   1.000
_cell.length_c   1.000
_cell.angle_alpha   90.00
_cell.angle_beta   90.00
_cell.angle_gamma   90.00
#
_symmetry.space_group_name_H-M   'P 1'
#
loop_
_entity.id
_entity.type
_entity.pdbx_description
1 polymer ?
#
loop_
_entity_poly.entity_id
_entity_poly.type
_entity_poly.pdbx_seq_one_letter_code
_entity_poly.pdbx_strand_id
1 'polypeptide(L)'
;MCWNTRTFTATAGGGAFCNGQKIHPSKTDKVEQSLLVTGFGYDHDDAWITNIELFKEFTDISRGVRRLGAAAVDMCHVALGVAEAYWEYRLKPWDMAAGVLIVEEAGGAVTRMDGGKFCVFDRSVLVSNGAVHAKLLERIAPATEKLKSKGIDFSLWYKPESYVTDL
;
A
#
# COMPACT_ATOMS: atom_id res chain seq x y z
N MET A 1 -8.29 -23.57 18.82
CA MET A 1 -7.80 -22.27 19.33
C MET A 1 -8.44 -21.16 18.51
N CYS A 2 -8.92 -20.09 19.13
CA CYS A 2 -9.62 -18.97 18.49
C CYS A 2 -8.70 -17.84 17.99
N TRP A 3 -7.40 -17.92 18.25
CA TRP A 3 -6.39 -16.96 17.81
C TRP A 3 -5.21 -17.68 17.16
N ASN A 4 -4.55 -16.98 16.24
CA ASN A 4 -3.30 -17.40 15.64
C ASN A 4 -2.32 -16.21 15.68
N THR A 5 -1.05 -16.48 15.99
CA THR A 5 0.02 -15.48 15.95
C THR A 5 0.82 -15.65 14.67
N ARG A 6 1.06 -14.56 13.95
CA ARG A 6 1.92 -14.52 12.76
C ARG A 6 3.02 -13.50 12.96
N THR A 7 4.26 -13.90 12.70
CA THR A 7 5.43 -13.02 12.68
C THR A 7 5.89 -12.89 11.24
N PHE A 8 5.90 -11.66 10.73
CA PHE A 8 6.40 -11.33 9.40
C PHE A 8 7.80 -10.73 9.51
N THR A 9 8.71 -11.16 8.66
CA THR A 9 10.12 -10.70 8.65
C THR A 9 10.62 -10.58 7.22
N ALA A 10 11.46 -9.59 6.96
CA ALA A 10 12.17 -9.44 5.70
C ALA A 10 13.57 -8.86 5.95
N THR A 11 14.47 -9.06 5.00
CA THR A 11 15.80 -8.43 4.97
C THR A 11 16.08 -8.07 3.53
N ALA A 12 16.71 -6.92 3.29
CA ALA A 12 17.03 -6.48 1.93
C ALA A 12 17.85 -7.54 1.18
N GLY A 13 17.34 -7.99 0.02
CA GLY A 13 17.88 -9.08 -0.80
C GLY A 13 17.74 -10.49 -0.21
N GLY A 14 17.12 -10.63 0.97
CA GLY A 14 16.96 -11.88 1.71
C GLY A 14 15.59 -12.54 1.55
N GLY A 15 14.62 -11.85 0.96
CA GLY A 15 13.24 -12.29 0.83
C GLY A 15 12.39 -12.02 2.07
N ALA A 16 11.07 -12.23 1.92
CA ALA A 16 10.08 -12.08 2.98
C ALA A 16 9.59 -13.44 3.51
N PHE A 17 9.25 -13.49 4.79
CA PHE A 17 8.83 -14.69 5.50
C PHE A 17 7.66 -14.43 6.44
N CYS A 18 6.82 -15.45 6.64
CA CYS A 18 5.78 -15.51 7.69
C CYS A 18 6.01 -16.78 8.51
N ASN A 19 6.25 -16.64 9.81
CA ASN A 19 6.60 -17.76 10.71
C ASN A 19 7.77 -18.60 10.16
N GLY A 20 8.78 -17.94 9.60
CA GLY A 20 9.98 -18.58 9.02
C GLY A 20 9.77 -19.23 7.65
N GLN A 21 8.55 -19.24 7.10
CA GLN A 21 8.27 -19.75 5.75
C GLN A 21 8.30 -18.62 4.74
N LYS A 22 8.98 -18.81 3.60
CA LYS A 22 9.07 -17.80 2.54
C LYS A 22 7.68 -17.53 1.97
N ILE A 23 7.36 -16.26 1.74
CA ILE A 23 6.05 -15.82 1.24
C ILE A 23 6.19 -15.13 -0.12
N HIS A 24 5.09 -15.13 -0.86
CA HIS A 24 4.95 -14.50 -2.15
C HIS A 24 3.56 -13.90 -2.27
N PRO A 25 3.40 -12.77 -2.97
CA PRO A 25 2.10 -12.19 -3.18
C PRO A 25 1.25 -13.06 -4.12
N SER A 26 -0.04 -12.74 -4.18
CA SER A 26 -0.99 -13.42 -5.06
C SER A 26 -0.60 -13.29 -6.54
N LYS A 27 -0.92 -14.31 -7.35
CA LYS A 27 -0.70 -14.27 -8.81
C LYS A 27 -1.89 -13.69 -9.59
N THR A 28 -2.96 -13.27 -8.92
CA THR A 28 -4.14 -12.67 -9.56
C THR A 28 -3.73 -11.44 -10.38
N ASP A 29 -4.05 -11.43 -11.67
CA ASP A 29 -3.69 -10.36 -12.61
C ASP A 29 -4.88 -9.49 -13.02
N LYS A 30 -6.05 -9.73 -12.42
CA LYS A 30 -7.35 -9.14 -12.76
C LYS A 30 -7.97 -8.43 -11.57
N VAL A 31 -8.33 -7.16 -11.74
CA VAL A 31 -8.91 -6.33 -10.66
C VAL A 31 -10.26 -6.91 -10.22
N GLU A 32 -11.07 -7.41 -11.16
CA GLU A 32 -12.36 -8.04 -10.89
C GLU A 32 -12.27 -9.34 -10.08
N GLN A 33 -11.07 -9.92 -9.98
CA GLN A 33 -10.78 -11.11 -9.18
C GLN A 33 -10.03 -10.79 -7.89
N SER A 34 -9.71 -9.51 -7.65
CA SER A 34 -8.88 -9.06 -6.55
C SER A 34 -9.69 -8.75 -5.30
N LEU A 35 -9.15 -9.07 -4.11
CA LEU A 35 -9.57 -8.49 -2.84
C LEU A 35 -8.60 -7.35 -2.51
N LEU A 36 -9.14 -6.15 -2.28
CA LEU A 36 -8.33 -4.96 -2.06
C LEU A 36 -8.49 -4.44 -0.62
N VAL A 37 -7.50 -3.69 -0.14
CA VAL A 37 -7.52 -3.10 1.21
C VAL A 37 -7.18 -1.62 1.15
N THR A 38 -7.75 -0.82 2.06
CA THR A 38 -7.38 0.58 2.25
C THR A 38 -7.56 0.99 3.70
N GLY A 39 -7.09 2.18 4.06
CA GLY A 39 -7.42 2.87 5.30
C GLY A 39 -7.84 4.31 5.05
N PHE A 40 -8.46 4.92 6.06
CA PHE A 40 -8.99 6.28 5.99
C PHE A 40 -8.28 7.15 7.02
N GLY A 41 -7.80 8.30 6.57
CA GLY A 41 -7.24 9.32 7.44
C GLY A 41 -8.29 9.86 8.42
N TYR A 42 -7.81 10.39 9.54
CA TYR A 42 -8.66 10.97 10.59
C TYR A 42 -9.21 12.35 10.19
N ASP A 43 -8.50 13.08 9.33
CA ASP A 43 -8.95 14.37 8.82
C ASP A 43 -9.90 14.16 7.64
N HIS A 44 -11.14 14.64 7.77
CA HIS A 44 -12.16 14.52 6.72
C HIS A 44 -12.09 15.68 5.72
N ASP A 45 -10.94 15.81 5.06
CA ASP A 45 -10.70 16.82 4.01
C ASP A 45 -10.81 16.25 2.59
N ASP A 46 -10.34 16.99 1.59
CA ASP A 46 -10.37 16.57 0.19
C ASP A 46 -9.66 15.23 -0.06
N ALA A 47 -8.57 14.92 0.66
CA ALA A 47 -7.88 13.65 0.49
C ALA A 47 -8.73 12.48 1.03
N TRP A 48 -9.46 12.71 2.12
CA TRP A 48 -10.43 11.73 2.64
C TRP A 48 -11.58 11.50 1.66
N ILE A 49 -12.18 12.58 1.12
CA ILE A 49 -13.25 12.47 0.12
C ILE A 49 -12.78 11.66 -1.09
N THR A 50 -11.63 12.01 -1.65
CA THR A 50 -11.06 11.28 -2.79
C THR A 50 -10.77 9.82 -2.47
N ASN A 51 -10.34 9.50 -1.25
CA ASN A 51 -10.13 8.11 -0.85
C ASN A 51 -11.45 7.32 -0.73
N ILE A 52 -12.53 7.95 -0.25
CA ILE A 52 -13.87 7.36 -0.22
C ILE A 52 -14.41 7.12 -1.64
N GLU A 53 -14.14 8.04 -2.57
CA GLU A 53 -14.48 7.86 -3.98
C GLU A 53 -13.75 6.67 -4.60
N LEU A 54 -12.44 6.53 -4.35
CA LEU A 54 -11.66 5.36 -4.78
C LEU A 54 -12.17 4.07 -4.15
N PHE A 55 -12.47 4.08 -2.84
CA PHE A 55 -13.05 2.93 -2.14
C PHE A 55 -14.38 2.47 -2.78
N LYS A 56 -15.25 3.43 -3.10
CA LYS A 56 -16.53 3.17 -3.79
C LYS A 56 -16.29 2.57 -5.17
N GLU A 57 -15.43 3.20 -5.98
CA GLU A 57 -15.12 2.75 -7.33
C GLU A 57 -14.54 1.32 -7.32
N PHE A 58 -13.55 1.07 -6.48
CA PHE A 58 -12.93 -0.26 -6.41
C PHE A 58 -13.85 -1.33 -5.83
N THR A 59 -14.82 -0.98 -5.00
CA THR A 59 -15.84 -1.93 -4.55
C THR A 59 -16.73 -2.40 -5.69
N ASP A 60 -16.96 -1.57 -6.70
CA ASP A 60 -17.79 -1.89 -7.87
C ASP A 60 -17.09 -2.84 -8.86
N ILE A 61 -15.75 -2.72 -9.00
CA ILE A 61 -14.98 -3.42 -10.03
C ILE A 61 -14.09 -4.56 -9.53
N SER A 62 -14.15 -4.91 -8.23
CA SER A 62 -13.33 -5.97 -7.63
C SER A 62 -14.17 -6.96 -6.82
N ARG A 63 -13.55 -7.92 -6.12
CA ARG A 63 -14.26 -8.76 -5.12
C ARG A 63 -14.57 -8.00 -3.82
N GLY A 64 -14.35 -6.70 -3.82
CA GLY A 64 -14.65 -5.77 -2.75
C GLY A 64 -13.38 -5.25 -2.09
N VAL A 65 -13.58 -4.18 -1.32
CA VAL A 65 -12.52 -3.52 -0.55
C VAL A 65 -12.72 -3.82 0.94
N ARG A 66 -11.64 -3.93 1.70
CA ARG A 66 -11.65 -4.05 3.17
C ARG A 66 -10.94 -2.87 3.81
N ARG A 67 -11.30 -2.59 5.06
CA ARG A 67 -10.61 -1.63 5.93
C ARG A 67 -10.32 -2.33 7.26
N LEU A 68 -9.10 -2.85 7.40
CA LEU A 68 -8.74 -3.71 8.54
C LEU A 68 -8.10 -2.92 9.69
N GLY A 69 -7.52 -1.75 9.40
CA GLY A 69 -7.17 -0.75 10.40
C GLY A 69 -5.75 -0.81 10.93
N ALA A 70 -4.84 -1.53 10.26
CA ALA A 70 -3.42 -1.57 10.61
C ALA A 70 -2.57 -1.66 9.33
N ALA A 71 -2.08 -0.53 8.84
CA ALA A 71 -1.35 -0.40 7.57
C ALA A 71 -0.22 -1.43 7.40
N ALA A 72 0.65 -1.59 8.39
CA ALA A 72 1.74 -2.56 8.37
C ALA A 72 1.25 -4.01 8.19
N VAL A 73 0.12 -4.36 8.83
CA VAL A 73 -0.49 -5.69 8.72
C VAL A 73 -1.17 -5.86 7.35
N ASP A 74 -1.78 -4.81 6.82
CA ASP A 74 -2.41 -4.80 5.49
C ASP A 74 -1.37 -5.01 4.38
N MET A 75 -0.20 -4.38 4.50
CA MET A 75 0.94 -4.66 3.62
C MET A 75 1.44 -6.11 3.77
N CYS A 76 1.48 -6.66 4.98
CA CYS A 76 1.82 -8.08 5.19
C CYS A 76 0.80 -9.03 4.56
N HIS A 77 -0.49 -8.67 4.54
CA HIS A 77 -1.53 -9.43 3.84
C HIS A 77 -1.31 -9.41 2.32
N VAL A 78 -0.87 -8.29 1.75
CA VAL A 78 -0.48 -8.21 0.34
C VAL A 78 0.73 -9.11 0.06
N ALA A 79 1.77 -9.02 0.88
CA ALA A 79 2.98 -9.84 0.74
C ALA A 79 2.73 -11.35 0.85
N LEU A 80 1.73 -11.76 1.64
CA LEU A 80 1.31 -13.15 1.82
C LEU A 80 0.29 -13.62 0.76
N GLY A 81 -0.20 -12.72 -0.10
CA GLY A 81 -1.21 -13.03 -1.11
C GLY A 81 -2.63 -13.22 -0.57
N VAL A 82 -2.94 -12.67 0.62
CA VAL A 82 -4.29 -12.62 1.19
C VAL A 82 -5.15 -11.55 0.50
N ALA A 83 -4.50 -10.46 0.07
CA ALA A 83 -5.09 -9.38 -0.71
C ALA A 83 -4.15 -9.03 -1.87
N GLU A 84 -4.68 -8.45 -2.94
CA GLU A 84 -3.88 -8.09 -4.11
C GLU A 84 -3.23 -6.70 -3.99
N ALA A 85 -3.83 -5.78 -3.23
CA ALA A 85 -3.27 -4.44 -3.05
C ALA A 85 -3.77 -3.72 -1.80
N TYR A 86 -2.98 -2.72 -1.40
CA TYR A 86 -3.32 -1.77 -0.35
C TYR A 86 -2.91 -0.35 -0.75
N TRP A 87 -3.78 0.64 -0.52
CA TRP A 87 -3.47 2.05 -0.72
C TRP A 87 -3.94 2.91 0.46
N GLU A 88 -3.20 3.98 0.76
CA GLU A 88 -3.60 4.96 1.77
C GLU A 88 -2.84 6.29 1.62
N TYR A 89 -3.50 7.40 1.98
CA TYR A 89 -2.89 8.73 2.08
C TYR A 89 -2.45 9.03 3.52
N ARG A 90 -1.37 9.81 3.64
CA ARG A 90 -0.84 10.43 4.87
C ARG A 90 -0.42 9.47 5.99
N LEU A 91 -0.12 8.20 5.67
CA LEU A 91 0.57 7.31 6.59
C LEU A 91 1.91 7.90 7.03
N LYS A 92 2.32 7.62 8.27
CA LYS A 92 3.61 8.05 8.78
C LYS A 92 4.70 7.03 8.45
N PRO A 93 5.99 7.42 8.46
CA PRO A 93 7.07 6.51 8.08
C PRO A 93 7.08 5.21 8.91
N TRP A 94 6.76 5.28 10.20
CA TRP A 94 6.71 4.11 11.09
C TRP A 94 5.54 3.15 10.78
N ASP A 95 4.47 3.63 10.13
CA ASP A 95 3.36 2.77 9.71
C ASP A 95 3.71 1.94 8.47
N MET A 96 4.69 2.41 7.68
CA MET A 96 5.02 1.85 6.36
C MET A 96 6.36 1.10 6.33
N ALA A 97 7.36 1.54 7.09
CA ALA A 97 8.75 1.10 6.94
C ALA A 97 8.93 -0.42 6.87
N ALA A 98 8.34 -1.15 7.84
CA ALA A 98 8.42 -2.60 7.87
C ALA A 98 7.58 -3.26 6.77
N GLY A 99 6.35 -2.78 6.57
CA GLY A 99 5.40 -3.37 5.62
C GLY A 99 5.86 -3.25 4.17
N VAL A 100 6.41 -2.09 3.79
CA VAL A 100 6.94 -1.85 2.45
C VAL A 100 8.09 -2.80 2.13
N LEU A 101 9.09 -2.91 3.01
CA LEU A 101 10.20 -3.84 2.82
C LEU A 101 9.71 -5.28 2.68
N ILE A 102 8.73 -5.68 3.50
CA ILE A 102 8.13 -7.02 3.42
C ILE A 102 7.44 -7.25 2.06
N VAL A 103 6.73 -6.27 1.52
CA VAL A 103 6.10 -6.38 0.19
C VAL A 103 7.15 -6.48 -0.91
N GLU A 104 8.16 -5.61 -0.90
CA GLU A 104 9.23 -5.60 -1.91
C GLU A 104 9.98 -6.94 -1.92
N GLU A 105 10.39 -7.42 -0.74
CA GLU A 105 11.12 -8.69 -0.60
C GLU A 105 10.26 -9.93 -0.86
N ALA A 106 8.93 -9.82 -0.80
CA ALA A 106 8.02 -10.88 -1.26
C ALA A 106 7.92 -10.94 -2.80
N GLY A 107 8.35 -9.88 -3.50
CA GLY A 107 8.22 -9.71 -4.95
C GLY A 107 6.98 -8.90 -5.37
N GLY A 108 6.40 -8.12 -4.47
CA GLY A 108 5.34 -7.16 -4.77
C GLY A 108 5.88 -5.86 -5.37
N ALA A 109 4.98 -4.91 -5.64
CA ALA A 109 5.30 -3.59 -6.17
C ALA A 109 4.88 -2.50 -5.20
N VAL A 110 5.68 -1.43 -5.12
CA VAL A 110 5.46 -0.27 -4.26
C VAL A 110 5.67 1.01 -5.06
N THR A 111 4.69 1.91 -5.00
CA THR A 111 4.77 3.26 -5.57
C THR A 111 4.07 4.25 -4.64
N ARG A 112 4.24 5.53 -4.93
CA ARG A 112 3.29 6.54 -4.44
C ARG A 112 1.98 6.40 -5.22
N MET A 113 0.90 6.95 -4.67
CA MET A 113 -0.42 6.87 -5.32
C MET A 113 -0.51 7.63 -6.65
N ASP A 114 0.44 8.53 -6.95
CA ASP A 114 0.59 9.18 -8.27
C ASP A 114 1.37 8.33 -9.29
N GLY A 115 1.83 7.13 -8.91
CA GLY A 115 2.69 6.26 -9.72
C GLY A 115 4.18 6.62 -9.68
N GLY A 116 4.57 7.65 -8.92
CA GLY A 116 5.96 8.01 -8.72
C GLY A 116 6.71 7.01 -7.85
N LYS A 117 8.05 7.08 -7.90
CA LYS A 117 8.91 6.30 -6.99
C LYS A 117 8.57 6.64 -5.54
N PHE A 118 8.49 5.61 -4.71
CA PHE A 118 8.21 5.72 -3.30
C PHE A 118 9.49 5.81 -2.47
N CYS A 119 9.46 6.61 -1.41
CA CYS A 119 10.32 6.49 -0.25
C CYS A 119 9.47 6.47 1.02
N VAL A 120 10.01 5.94 2.12
CA VAL A 120 9.28 5.79 3.39
C VAL A 120 8.78 7.11 4.00
N PHE A 121 9.28 8.26 3.52
CA PHE A 121 8.85 9.58 3.95
C PHE A 121 7.72 10.17 3.09
N ASP A 122 7.32 9.53 2.01
CA ASP A 122 6.20 9.99 1.20
C ASP A 122 4.87 9.92 1.96
N ARG A 123 3.90 10.73 1.52
CA ARG A 123 2.57 10.83 2.13
C ARG A 123 1.50 10.07 1.38
N SER A 124 1.87 9.20 0.47
CA SER A 124 0.93 8.31 -0.19
C SER A 124 1.67 7.04 -0.59
N VAL A 125 0.97 5.92 -0.49
CA VAL A 125 1.51 4.62 -0.85
C VAL A 125 0.46 3.80 -1.56
N LEU A 126 0.88 3.12 -2.61
CA LEU A 126 0.20 2.00 -3.21
C LEU A 126 1.17 0.82 -3.17
N VAL A 127 0.77 -0.26 -2.50
CA VAL A 127 1.45 -1.55 -2.59
C VAL A 127 0.54 -2.54 -3.30
N SER A 128 1.11 -3.48 -4.06
CA SER A 128 0.34 -4.57 -4.65
C SER A 128 1.18 -5.81 -4.90
N ASN A 129 0.53 -6.86 -5.38
CA ASN A 129 1.17 -8.06 -5.90
C ASN A 129 2.00 -7.87 -7.20
N GLY A 130 2.16 -6.63 -7.68
CA GLY A 130 2.80 -6.31 -8.94
C GLY A 130 1.87 -6.48 -10.14
N ALA A 131 1.17 -7.62 -10.26
CA ALA A 131 0.35 -7.96 -11.42
C ALA A 131 -0.81 -6.99 -11.68
N VAL A 132 -1.48 -6.48 -10.62
CA VAL A 132 -2.58 -5.51 -10.76
C VAL A 132 -2.14 -4.05 -10.61
N HIS A 133 -0.85 -3.80 -10.34
CA HIS A 133 -0.37 -2.47 -9.92
C HIS A 133 -0.72 -1.36 -10.92
N ALA A 134 -0.39 -1.56 -12.19
CA ALA A 134 -0.66 -0.58 -13.24
C ALA A 134 -2.17 -0.31 -13.43
N LYS A 135 -2.99 -1.37 -13.38
CA LYS A 135 -4.46 -1.26 -13.52
C LYS A 135 -5.09 -0.45 -12.39
N LEU A 136 -4.56 -0.55 -11.17
CA LEU A 136 -5.02 0.29 -10.04
C LEU A 136 -4.58 1.74 -10.22
N LEU A 137 -3.34 1.98 -10.66
CA LEU A 137 -2.82 3.33 -10.92
C LEU A 137 -3.63 4.09 -11.98
N GLU A 138 -4.21 3.42 -12.97
CA GLU A 138 -5.10 4.07 -13.96
C GLU A 138 -6.27 4.84 -13.32
N ARG A 139 -6.71 4.46 -12.11
CA ARG A 139 -7.75 5.17 -11.34
C ARG A 139 -7.16 6.04 -10.23
N ILE A 140 -6.16 5.53 -9.54
CA ILE A 140 -5.59 6.18 -8.35
C ILE A 140 -4.75 7.41 -8.71
N ALA A 141 -3.92 7.32 -9.77
CA ALA A 141 -2.98 8.40 -10.10
C ALA A 141 -3.70 9.70 -10.53
N PRO A 142 -4.71 9.67 -11.43
CA PRO A 142 -5.46 10.89 -11.76
C PRO A 142 -6.14 11.54 -10.55
N ALA A 143 -6.69 10.73 -9.64
CA ALA A 143 -7.31 11.20 -8.41
C ALA A 143 -6.27 11.89 -7.49
N THR A 144 -5.08 11.31 -7.36
CA THR A 144 -3.97 11.86 -6.57
C THR A 144 -3.43 13.16 -7.18
N GLU A 145 -3.26 13.22 -8.49
CA GLU A 145 -2.82 14.44 -9.19
C GLU A 145 -3.82 15.59 -9.04
N LYS A 146 -5.13 15.29 -9.06
CA LYS A 146 -6.16 16.29 -8.78
C LYS A 146 -6.03 16.87 -7.37
N LEU A 147 -5.73 16.06 -6.36
CA LEU A 147 -5.47 16.56 -5.00
C LEU A 147 -4.26 17.49 -4.95
N LYS A 148 -3.17 17.14 -5.63
CA LYS A 148 -1.98 18.02 -5.73
C LYS A 148 -2.32 19.36 -6.38
N SER A 149 -3.09 19.36 -7.47
CA SER A 149 -3.52 20.60 -8.13
C SER A 149 -4.39 21.50 -7.25
N LYS A 150 -5.05 20.92 -6.24
CA LYS A 150 -5.82 21.63 -5.22
C LYS A 150 -4.97 22.14 -4.05
N GLY A 151 -3.65 21.94 -4.09
CA GLY A 151 -2.72 22.39 -3.06
C GLY A 151 -2.64 21.45 -1.84
N ILE A 152 -3.14 20.22 -1.94
CA ILE A 152 -2.94 19.23 -0.87
C ILE A 152 -1.47 18.86 -0.77
N ASP A 153 -0.92 18.96 0.43
CA ASP A 153 0.51 18.80 0.67
C ASP A 153 0.95 17.33 0.73
N PHE A 154 1.57 16.89 -0.37
CA PHE A 154 2.24 15.59 -0.49
C PHE A 154 3.77 15.70 -0.47
N SER A 155 4.34 16.79 0.07
CA SER A 155 5.77 16.83 0.35
C SER A 155 6.17 15.72 1.33
N LEU A 156 7.46 15.42 1.43
CA LEU A 156 7.92 14.39 2.35
C LEU A 156 7.56 14.75 3.80
N TRP A 157 7.29 13.74 4.62
CA TRP A 157 7.52 13.87 6.06
C TRP A 157 8.97 14.26 6.34
N TYR A 158 9.28 14.58 7.59
CA TYR A 158 10.65 14.92 7.98
C TYR A 158 11.63 13.79 7.59
N LYS A 159 12.43 14.05 6.56
CA LYS A 159 13.53 13.20 6.08
C LYS A 159 14.83 13.84 6.57
N PRO A 160 15.61 13.17 7.43
CA PRO A 160 16.91 13.69 7.86
C PRO A 160 17.84 13.87 6.65
N GLU A 161 18.64 14.93 6.63
CA GLU A 161 19.55 15.26 5.51
C GLU A 161 20.55 14.12 5.21
N SER A 162 21.01 13.42 6.25
CA SER A 162 21.94 12.28 6.13
C SER A 162 21.26 10.96 5.78
N TYR A 163 19.93 10.92 5.61
CA TYR A 163 19.20 9.70 5.34
C TYR A 163 19.18 9.40 3.84
N VAL A 164 20.00 8.44 3.41
CA VAL A 164 20.04 7.94 2.04
C VAL A 164 18.85 6.99 1.81
N THR A 165 18.02 7.29 0.83
CA THR A 165 16.83 6.50 0.47
C THR A 165 17.02 5.64 -0.77
N ASP A 166 18.14 5.80 -1.46
CA ASP A 166 18.49 5.01 -2.64
C ASP A 166 19.29 3.79 -2.18
N LEU A 167 18.82 2.59 -2.54
CA LEU A 167 19.64 1.37 -2.52
C LEU A 167 20.57 1.35 -3.74
#